data_AF-A0A9D9K6B3-F1
#
_entry.id   AF-A0A9D9K6B3-F1
#
_cell.length_a   1.000
_cell.length_b   1.000
_cell.length_c   1.000
_cell.angle_alpha   90.00
_cell.angle_beta   90.00
_cell.angle_gamma   90.00
#
_symmetry.space_group_name_H-M   'P 1'
#
loop_
_entity.id
_entity.type
_entity.pdbx_description
1 polymer ?
#
loop_
_entity_poly.entity_id
_entity_poly.type
_entity_poly.pdbx_seq_one_letter_code
_entity_poly.pdbx_strand_id
1 'polypeptide(L)'
;MTALDIFTKLCAEIEQQSPESIDRAVNCWLQKLRLPVEPNEVRNHINLLCRHQPVQTMLNRVVQESQRSNMKSIVLFSFLLVGAGLVLYYLKRANQANNDRSWSTSGRTTSQQYILFLVLDADGSQATIERLRRNEPIKSSSIETLSSTSIVEGIWQGTESEFQNLRLAEVLPEFQDYQGESPFDVYLVQIELQEPEPEFKKGSNSMDRYTAFRRLLGKPHKILEISNRLPREAYKKTHLYR
;
A
#
# COMPACT_ATOMS: atom_id res chain seq x y z
N MET A 1 -13.13 6.97 34.80
CA MET A 1 -13.12 5.53 34.45
C MET A 1 -11.94 5.33 33.52
N THR A 2 -10.88 4.69 34.00
CA THR A 2 -9.64 4.52 33.23
C THR A 2 -9.78 3.33 32.27
N ALA A 3 -8.96 3.27 31.21
CA ALA A 3 -8.95 2.12 30.30
C ALA A 3 -8.69 0.78 31.03
N LEU A 4 -7.97 0.83 32.15
CA LEU A 4 -7.70 -0.31 33.03
C LEU A 4 -8.93 -0.76 33.83
N ASP A 5 -9.80 0.17 34.27
CA ASP A 5 -11.09 -0.16 34.91
C ASP A 5 -12.05 -0.84 33.93
N ILE A 6 -11.99 -0.42 32.65
CA ILE A 6 -12.81 -1.01 31.58
C ILE A 6 -12.33 -2.43 31.31
N PHE A 7 -11.00 -2.63 31.23
CA PHE A 7 -10.42 -3.93 30.97
C PHE A 7 -10.63 -4.92 32.11
N THR A 8 -10.46 -4.49 33.36
CA THR A 8 -10.68 -5.36 34.53
C THR A 8 -12.15 -5.74 34.70
N LYS A 9 -13.10 -4.83 34.42
CA LYS A 9 -14.53 -5.20 34.32
C LYS A 9 -14.80 -6.20 33.20
N LEU A 10 -14.18 -6.02 32.04
CA LEU A 10 -14.34 -6.92 30.90
C LEU A 10 -13.86 -8.35 31.23
N CYS A 11 -12.70 -8.48 31.86
CA CYS A 11 -12.17 -9.79 32.27
C CYS A 11 -13.06 -10.47 33.31
N ALA A 12 -13.54 -9.73 34.32
CA ALA A 12 -14.42 -10.28 35.35
C ALA A 12 -15.78 -10.74 34.79
N GLU A 13 -16.30 -10.03 33.78
CA GLU A 13 -17.60 -10.34 33.16
C GLU A 13 -17.50 -11.50 32.15
N ILE A 14 -16.35 -11.66 31.49
CA ILE A 14 -16.05 -12.81 30.62
C ILE A 14 -15.84 -14.09 31.44
N GLU A 15 -15.24 -14.00 32.63
CA GLU A 15 -14.93 -15.17 33.47
C GLU A 15 -16.18 -15.82 34.09
N GLN A 16 -17.30 -15.09 34.22
CA GLN A 16 -18.57 -15.61 34.76
C GLN A 16 -19.55 -16.12 33.69
N GLN A 17 -19.23 -16.01 32.40
CA GLN A 17 -20.21 -16.16 31.33
C GLN A 17 -19.94 -17.36 30.42
N SER A 18 -21.02 -18.06 30.04
CA SER A 18 -20.97 -19.18 29.09
C SER A 18 -20.39 -18.74 27.72
N PRO A 19 -19.87 -19.67 26.90
CA PRO A 19 -19.24 -19.33 25.62
C PRO A 19 -20.15 -18.51 24.67
N GLU A 20 -21.46 -18.72 24.70
CA GLU A 20 -22.44 -17.99 23.87
C GLU A 20 -22.66 -16.54 24.31
N SER A 21 -22.29 -16.19 25.55
CA SER A 21 -22.43 -14.83 26.09
C SER A 21 -21.20 -13.95 25.83
N ILE A 22 -20.03 -14.55 25.57
CA ILE A 22 -18.80 -13.84 25.18
C ILE A 22 -18.99 -13.12 23.83
N ASP A 23 -19.67 -13.76 22.87
CA ASP A 23 -19.94 -13.17 21.55
C ASP A 23 -20.84 -11.92 21.63
N ARG A 24 -21.80 -11.89 22.57
CA ARG A 24 -22.64 -10.70 22.78
C ARG A 24 -21.86 -9.58 23.47
N ALA A 25 -21.02 -9.92 24.44
CA ALA A 25 -20.19 -8.94 25.15
C ALA A 25 -19.17 -8.27 24.23
N VAL A 26 -18.48 -9.06 23.39
CA VAL A 26 -17.48 -8.55 22.43
C VAL A 26 -18.14 -7.65 21.37
N ASN A 27 -19.26 -8.07 20.80
CA ASN A 27 -19.97 -7.26 19.80
C ASN A 27 -20.54 -5.96 20.39
N CYS A 28 -21.13 -6.01 21.59
CA CYS A 28 -21.62 -4.82 22.30
C CYS A 28 -20.48 -3.82 22.55
N TRP A 29 -19.27 -4.31 22.86
CA TRP A 29 -18.12 -3.48 23.16
C TRP A 29 -17.49 -2.85 21.91
N LEU A 30 -17.31 -3.62 20.83
CA LEU A 30 -16.84 -3.10 19.53
C LEU A 30 -17.75 -1.98 19.01
N GLN A 31 -19.07 -2.15 19.18
CA GLN A 31 -20.06 -1.15 18.80
C GLN A 31 -19.94 0.13 19.65
N LYS A 32 -19.60 0.01 20.94
CA LYS A 32 -19.46 1.14 21.86
C LYS A 32 -18.19 1.95 21.64
N LEU A 33 -17.13 1.33 21.12
CA LEU A 33 -15.84 2.00 20.87
C LEU A 33 -15.66 2.54 19.44
N ARG A 34 -16.60 2.25 18.52
CA ARG A 34 -16.52 2.67 17.11
C ARG A 34 -15.20 2.32 16.42
N LEU A 35 -14.58 1.19 16.80
CA LEU A 35 -13.35 0.74 16.17
C LEU A 35 -13.68 0.02 14.86
N PRO A 36 -13.06 0.38 13.73
CA PRO A 36 -13.30 -0.26 12.43
C PRO A 36 -12.47 -1.53 12.33
N VAL A 37 -12.76 -2.51 13.19
CA VAL A 37 -12.06 -3.80 13.18
C VAL A 37 -13.08 -4.91 12.95
N GLU A 38 -12.83 -5.74 11.95
CA GLU A 38 -13.62 -6.92 11.63
C GLU A 38 -13.64 -7.87 12.86
N PRO A 39 -14.84 -8.21 13.40
CA PRO A 39 -14.95 -9.02 14.62
C PRO A 39 -14.20 -10.37 14.56
N ASN A 40 -14.02 -10.89 13.35
CA ASN A 40 -13.34 -12.15 13.08
C ASN A 40 -11.81 -12.09 13.28
N GLU A 41 -11.16 -10.96 13.01
CA GLU A 41 -9.71 -10.80 13.26
C GLU A 41 -9.39 -10.74 14.75
N VAL A 42 -10.24 -10.04 15.51
CA VAL A 42 -10.13 -9.96 16.97
C VAL A 42 -10.36 -11.34 17.60
N ARG A 43 -11.35 -12.09 17.11
CA ARG A 43 -11.62 -13.48 17.51
C ARG A 43 -10.40 -14.38 17.30
N ASN A 44 -9.74 -14.29 16.15
CA ASN A 44 -8.58 -15.11 15.84
C ASN A 44 -7.39 -14.80 16.76
N HIS A 45 -7.15 -13.52 17.08
CA HIS A 45 -6.07 -13.13 18.01
C HIS A 45 -6.36 -13.53 19.46
N ILE A 46 -7.61 -13.38 19.92
CA ILE A 46 -8.02 -13.79 21.28
C ILE A 46 -7.92 -15.31 21.41
N ASN A 47 -8.39 -16.09 20.42
CA ASN A 47 -8.29 -17.54 20.44
C ASN A 47 -6.84 -18.05 20.38
N LEU A 48 -5.96 -17.33 19.68
CA LEU A 48 -4.51 -17.64 19.65
C LEU A 48 -3.86 -17.41 21.02
N LEU A 49 -4.22 -16.33 21.71
CA LEU A 49 -3.74 -16.01 23.05
C LEU A 49 -4.28 -16.97 24.12
N CYS A 50 -5.54 -17.42 23.98
CA CYS A 50 -6.17 -18.36 24.91
C CYS A 50 -5.66 -19.82 24.77
N ARG A 51 -5.08 -20.21 23.62
CA ARG A 51 -4.53 -21.57 23.43
C ARG A 51 -3.16 -21.79 24.07
N HIS A 52 -2.44 -20.73 24.43
CA HIS A 52 -1.15 -20.87 25.13
C HIS A 52 -1.35 -20.93 26.65
N GLN A 53 -1.45 -22.16 27.19
CA GLN A 53 -1.47 -22.47 28.62
C GLN A 53 -0.44 -21.69 29.49
N PRO A 54 0.83 -21.49 29.09
CA PRO A 54 1.78 -20.72 29.89
C PRO A 54 1.40 -19.23 30.01
N VAL A 55 0.75 -18.66 28.99
CA VAL A 55 0.33 -17.25 28.97
C VAL A 55 -0.83 -17.01 29.95
N GLN A 56 -1.76 -17.96 30.06
CA GLN A 56 -2.84 -17.88 31.05
C GLN A 56 -2.33 -17.95 32.49
N THR A 57 -1.35 -18.83 32.76
CA THR A 57 -0.76 -18.92 34.11
C THR A 57 0.02 -17.65 34.50
N MET A 58 0.66 -16.99 33.54
CA MET A 58 1.34 -15.70 33.75
C MET A 58 0.33 -14.57 33.98
N LEU A 59 -0.73 -14.49 33.17
CA LEU A 59 -1.77 -13.47 33.29
C LEU A 59 -2.51 -13.55 34.63
N ASN A 60 -2.91 -14.75 35.05
CA ASN A 60 -3.60 -14.94 36.33
C ASN A 60 -2.69 -14.58 37.53
N ARG A 61 -1.38 -14.85 37.42
CA ARG A 61 -0.41 -14.45 38.46
C ARG A 61 -0.25 -12.94 38.55
N VAL A 62 -0.20 -12.24 37.42
CA VAL A 62 -0.13 -10.77 37.36
C VAL A 62 -1.41 -10.11 37.87
N VAL A 63 -2.59 -10.67 37.55
CA VAL A 63 -3.88 -10.16 38.03
C VAL A 63 -4.03 -10.36 39.55
N GLN A 64 -3.59 -11.50 40.08
CA GLN A 64 -3.66 -11.78 41.51
C GLN A 64 -2.68 -10.92 42.32
N GLU A 65 -1.49 -10.60 41.79
CA GLU A 65 -0.56 -9.64 42.41
C GLU A 65 -1.06 -8.19 42.31
N SER A 66 -1.84 -7.86 41.28
CA SER A 66 -2.39 -6.51 41.10
C SER A 66 -3.34 -6.10 42.23
N GLN A 67 -4.16 -7.02 42.76
CA GLN A 67 -5.09 -6.74 43.86
C GLN A 67 -4.42 -6.43 45.21
N ARG A 68 -3.13 -6.76 45.37
CA ARG A 68 -2.37 -6.49 46.60
C ARG A 68 -1.32 -5.39 46.44
N SER A 69 -1.20 -4.82 45.24
CA SER A 69 -0.16 -3.87 44.93
C SER A 69 -0.54 -2.45 45.38
N ASN A 70 0.36 -1.81 46.13
CA ASN A 70 0.23 -0.39 46.46
C ASN A 70 0.15 0.41 45.15
N MET A 71 -0.74 1.40 45.07
CA MET A 71 -0.99 2.24 43.89
C MET A 71 0.29 2.77 43.21
N LYS A 72 1.38 2.93 43.97
CA LYS A 72 2.72 3.28 43.47
C LYS A 72 3.31 2.26 42.49
N SER A 73 3.10 0.96 42.72
CA SER A 73 3.60 -0.12 41.86
C SER A 73 2.90 -0.15 40.50
N ILE A 74 1.58 0.09 40.48
CA ILE A 74 0.80 0.16 39.22
C ILE A 74 1.32 1.29 38.32
N VAL A 75 1.62 2.45 38.91
CA VAL A 75 2.21 3.58 38.16
C VAL A 75 3.56 3.20 37.57
N LEU A 76 4.45 2.56 38.34
CA LEU A 76 5.75 2.09 37.84
C LEU A 76 5.63 1.10 36.68
N PHE A 77 4.69 0.15 36.74
CA PHE A 77 4.46 -0.80 35.64
C PHE A 77 3.96 -0.11 34.38
N SER A 78 3.08 0.90 34.50
CA SER A 78 2.60 1.65 33.34
C SER A 78 3.72 2.42 32.63
N PHE A 79 4.62 3.05 33.38
CA PHE A 79 5.81 3.71 32.82
C PHE A 79 6.75 2.73 32.11
N LEU A 80 6.97 1.54 32.67
CA LEU A 80 7.77 0.50 32.04
C LEU A 80 7.18 0.03 30.71
N LEU A 81 5.86 -0.19 30.64
CA LEU A 81 5.18 -0.61 29.42
C LEU A 81 5.24 0.46 28.32
N VAL A 82 4.99 1.72 28.67
CA VAL A 82 5.11 2.83 27.71
C VAL A 82 6.55 2.97 27.23
N GLY A 83 7.53 2.89 28.12
CA GLY A 83 8.95 2.93 27.76
C GLY A 83 9.35 1.82 26.81
N ALA A 84 8.97 0.57 27.10
CA ALA A 84 9.24 -0.57 26.23
C ALA A 84 8.58 -0.43 24.85
N GLY A 85 7.31 0.00 24.81
CA GLY A 85 6.61 0.26 23.55
C GLY A 85 7.28 1.34 22.70
N LEU A 86 7.80 2.40 23.34
CA LEU A 86 8.46 3.51 22.68
C LEU A 86 9.85 3.09 22.13
N VAL A 87 10.59 2.26 22.86
CA VAL A 87 11.84 1.65 22.38
C VAL A 87 11.59 0.73 21.18
N LEU A 88 10.58 -0.14 21.25
CA LEU A 88 10.21 -1.01 20.13
C LEU A 88 9.76 -0.21 18.90
N TYR A 89 9.04 0.90 19.11
CA TYR A 89 8.65 1.81 18.04
C TYR A 89 9.86 2.43 17.34
N TYR A 90 10.85 2.91 18.09
CA TYR A 90 12.08 3.45 17.50
C TYR A 90 12.93 2.38 16.80
N LEU A 91 13.04 1.18 17.36
CA LEU A 91 13.75 0.07 16.72
C LEU A 91 13.08 -0.33 15.39
N LYS A 92 11.74 -0.40 15.34
CA LYS A 92 11.00 -0.68 14.11
C LYS A 92 11.21 0.41 13.06
N ARG A 93 11.19 1.68 13.48
CA ARG A 93 11.43 2.83 12.59
C ARG A 93 12.88 2.87 12.07
N ALA A 94 13.86 2.54 12.91
CA ALA A 94 15.27 2.45 12.53
C ALA A 94 15.53 1.27 11.58
N ASN A 95 14.89 0.12 11.79
CA ASN A 95 15.01 -1.02 10.89
C ASN A 95 14.35 -0.76 9.53
N GLN A 96 13.26 0.01 9.46
CA GLN A 96 12.71 0.45 8.18
C GLN A 96 13.70 1.36 7.43
N ALA A 97 14.36 2.29 8.12
CA ALA A 97 15.38 3.16 7.51
C ALA A 97 16.69 2.43 7.13
N ASN A 98 17.03 1.33 7.81
CA ASN A 98 18.22 0.51 7.51
C ASN A 98 17.95 -0.61 6.51
N ASN A 99 16.71 -1.09 6.35
CA ASN A 99 16.35 -1.98 5.25
C ASN A 99 16.45 -1.27 3.88
N ASP A 100 16.32 0.05 3.84
CA ASP A 100 16.64 0.86 2.66
C ASP A 100 18.17 1.06 2.45
N ARG A 101 19.01 0.56 3.35
CA ARG A 101 20.49 0.72 3.29
C ARG A 101 21.28 -0.58 3.39
N SER A 102 20.63 -1.73 3.40
CA SER A 102 21.30 -3.03 3.42
C SER A 102 21.22 -3.73 2.06
N TRP A 103 22.16 -3.44 1.16
CA TRP A 103 23.08 -4.49 0.69
C TRP A 103 24.21 -4.02 -0.25
N SER A 104 25.41 -4.48 0.10
CA SER A 104 26.38 -5.17 -0.76
C SER A 104 27.33 -4.36 -1.65
N THR A 105 28.52 -4.17 -1.10
CA THR A 105 29.79 -4.25 -1.84
C THR A 105 29.90 -5.55 -2.63
N SER A 106 30.22 -5.40 -3.93
CA SER A 106 30.86 -6.39 -4.81
C SER A 106 29.98 -7.53 -5.36
N GLY A 107 29.40 -7.31 -6.54
CA GLY A 107 28.94 -8.37 -7.42
C GLY A 107 27.91 -7.85 -8.43
N ARG A 108 28.33 -7.64 -9.69
CA ARG A 108 27.49 -7.34 -10.87
C ARG A 108 26.14 -6.67 -10.54
N THR A 109 26.12 -5.35 -10.54
CA THR A 109 24.89 -4.55 -10.55
C THR A 109 24.02 -4.96 -11.74
N THR A 110 23.11 -5.91 -11.53
CA THR A 110 21.88 -5.95 -12.31
C THR A 110 21.14 -4.68 -11.92
N SER A 111 21.28 -3.62 -12.71
CA SER A 111 20.56 -2.37 -12.47
C SER A 111 19.08 -2.71 -12.43
N GLN A 112 18.47 -2.58 -11.26
CA GLN A 112 17.05 -2.83 -11.08
C GLN A 112 16.28 -1.89 -12.00
N GLN A 113 15.63 -2.44 -13.03
CA GLN A 113 14.86 -1.67 -14.00
C GLN A 113 13.50 -1.32 -13.41
N TYR A 114 13.12 -0.06 -13.56
CA TYR A 114 11.80 0.44 -13.17
C TYR A 114 10.94 0.58 -14.41
N ILE A 115 9.65 0.31 -14.26
CA ILE A 115 8.65 0.45 -15.31
C ILE A 115 7.71 1.58 -14.92
N LEU A 116 7.57 2.57 -15.79
CA LEU A 116 6.51 3.55 -15.78
C LEU A 116 5.44 3.11 -16.77
N PHE A 117 4.22 2.96 -16.27
CA PHE A 117 3.05 2.58 -17.05
C PHE A 117 2.06 3.73 -17.08
N LEU A 118 1.62 4.11 -18.29
CA LEU A 118 0.71 5.22 -18.52
C LEU A 118 -0.53 4.74 -19.27
N VAL A 119 -1.69 5.24 -18.86
CA VAL A 119 -2.95 5.13 -19.59
C VAL A 119 -3.27 6.51 -20.15
N LEU A 120 -3.29 6.64 -21.46
CA LEU A 120 -3.51 7.91 -22.15
C LEU A 120 -4.81 7.87 -22.93
N ASP A 121 -5.64 8.89 -22.81
CA ASP A 121 -6.81 9.13 -23.65
C ASP A 121 -6.40 9.11 -25.14
N ALA A 122 -7.11 8.34 -25.96
CA ALA A 122 -6.69 8.07 -27.33
C ALA A 122 -6.74 9.33 -28.21
N ASP A 123 -7.80 10.12 -28.10
CA ASP A 123 -8.02 11.29 -28.95
C ASP A 123 -7.10 12.45 -28.53
N GLY A 124 -6.96 12.70 -27.22
CA GLY A 124 -6.11 13.74 -26.67
C GLY A 124 -4.60 13.47 -26.80
N SER A 125 -4.20 12.21 -26.97
CA SER A 125 -2.78 11.82 -27.02
C SER A 125 -2.26 11.35 -28.38
N GLN A 126 -3.09 11.32 -29.43
CA GLN A 126 -2.74 10.74 -30.73
C GLN A 126 -1.39 11.23 -31.29
N ALA A 127 -1.16 12.55 -31.30
CA ALA A 127 0.09 13.12 -31.81
C ALA A 127 1.32 12.72 -30.98
N THR A 128 1.15 12.56 -29.66
CA THR A 128 2.21 12.11 -28.74
C THR A 128 2.49 10.62 -28.94
N ILE A 129 1.45 9.79 -29.06
CA ILE A 129 1.57 8.36 -29.32
C ILE A 129 2.29 8.07 -30.64
N GLU A 130 1.93 8.78 -31.71
CA GLU A 130 2.61 8.67 -33.02
C GLU A 130 4.12 8.97 -32.92
N ARG A 131 4.51 9.96 -32.11
CA ARG A 131 5.92 10.27 -31.85
C ARG A 131 6.61 9.15 -31.07
N LEU A 132 5.99 8.69 -30.00
CA LEU A 132 6.55 7.62 -29.17
C LEU A 132 6.71 6.31 -29.95
N ARG A 133 5.77 5.98 -30.86
CA ARG A 133 5.85 4.80 -31.75
C ARG A 133 7.04 4.86 -32.72
N ARG A 134 7.46 6.06 -33.12
CA ARG A 134 8.68 6.25 -33.92
C ARG A 134 9.96 6.16 -33.08
N ASN A 135 9.86 5.70 -31.83
CA ASN A 135 10.95 5.68 -30.86
C ASN A 135 11.59 7.06 -30.65
N GLU A 136 10.83 8.14 -30.86
CA GLU A 136 11.32 9.46 -30.51
C GLU A 136 11.40 9.58 -28.98
N PRO A 137 12.51 10.11 -28.43
CA PRO A 137 12.61 10.35 -27.00
C PRO A 137 11.54 11.35 -26.55
N ILE A 138 11.13 11.29 -25.28
CA ILE A 138 10.21 12.27 -24.72
C ILE A 138 10.86 13.66 -24.87
N LYS A 139 10.15 14.58 -25.54
CA LYS A 139 10.57 15.97 -25.75
C LYS A 139 9.71 16.90 -24.90
N SER A 140 10.20 18.11 -24.68
CA SER A 140 9.47 19.16 -23.95
C SER A 140 8.04 19.39 -24.47
N SER A 141 7.83 19.25 -25.79
CA SER A 141 6.52 19.41 -26.43
C SER A 141 5.52 18.30 -26.08
N SER A 142 5.97 17.15 -25.58
CA SER A 142 5.11 16.02 -25.17
C SER A 142 4.81 16.04 -23.67
N ILE A 143 5.57 16.81 -22.88
CA ILE A 143 5.43 16.88 -21.42
C ILE A 143 4.04 17.40 -21.04
N GLU A 144 3.55 18.43 -21.73
CA GLU A 144 2.24 19.00 -21.43
C GLU A 144 1.13 17.95 -21.57
N THR A 145 1.16 17.17 -22.66
CA THR A 145 0.24 16.04 -22.85
C THR A 145 0.41 14.97 -21.77
N LEU A 146 1.65 14.55 -21.51
CA LEU A 146 1.95 13.45 -20.58
C LEU A 146 1.76 13.82 -19.10
N SER A 147 1.68 15.10 -18.77
CA SER A 147 1.41 15.59 -17.41
C SER A 147 -0.04 16.02 -17.18
N SER A 148 -0.83 16.14 -18.25
CA SER A 148 -2.22 16.56 -18.15
C SER A 148 -3.09 15.49 -17.49
N THR A 149 -3.85 15.88 -16.47
CA THR A 149 -4.82 15.01 -15.80
C THR A 149 -6.07 14.73 -16.64
N SER A 150 -6.32 15.50 -17.70
CA SER A 150 -7.41 15.22 -18.64
C SER A 150 -7.04 14.17 -19.67
N ILE A 151 -5.74 13.94 -19.91
CA ILE A 151 -5.24 12.99 -20.91
C ILE A 151 -4.71 11.73 -20.24
N VAL A 152 -4.00 11.86 -19.11
CA VAL A 152 -3.50 10.71 -18.36
C VAL A 152 -4.58 10.19 -17.44
N GLU A 153 -5.26 9.12 -17.88
CA GLU A 153 -6.32 8.48 -17.11
C GLU A 153 -5.78 7.62 -15.95
N GLY A 154 -4.54 7.16 -16.06
CA GLY A 154 -3.90 6.31 -15.06
C GLY A 154 -2.38 6.31 -15.17
N ILE A 155 -1.72 6.19 -14.03
CA ILE A 155 -0.26 6.13 -13.91
C ILE A 155 0.14 5.10 -12.87
N TRP A 156 1.20 4.37 -13.15
CA TRP A 156 1.82 3.45 -12.20
C TRP A 156 3.33 3.41 -12.43
N GLN A 157 4.07 3.28 -11.34
CA GLN A 157 5.51 3.06 -11.39
C GLN A 157 5.88 1.96 -10.39
N GLY A 158 6.78 1.08 -10.80
CA GLY A 158 7.33 0.05 -9.93
C GLY A 158 8.46 -0.69 -10.62
N THR A 159 8.90 -1.78 -10.01
CA THR A 159 9.89 -2.69 -10.57
C THR A 159 9.29 -3.56 -11.68
N GLU A 160 10.13 -4.13 -12.54
CA GLU A 160 9.67 -5.11 -13.53
C GLU A 160 8.91 -6.29 -12.88
N SER A 161 9.39 -6.79 -11.73
CA SER A 161 8.70 -7.87 -11.00
C SER A 161 7.32 -7.46 -10.49
N GLU A 162 7.16 -6.22 -10.01
CA GLU A 162 5.84 -5.72 -9.60
C GLU A 162 4.93 -5.51 -10.81
N PHE A 163 5.50 -5.09 -11.95
CA PHE A 163 4.75 -4.91 -13.20
C PHE A 163 4.17 -6.22 -13.71
N GLN A 164 4.96 -7.31 -13.70
CA GLN A 164 4.48 -8.65 -14.08
C GLN A 164 3.32 -9.12 -13.19
N ASN A 165 3.30 -8.73 -11.92
CA ASN A 165 2.21 -9.04 -10.99
C ASN A 165 0.92 -8.25 -11.25
N LEU A 166 0.94 -7.20 -12.09
CA LEU A 166 -0.28 -6.46 -12.46
C LEU A 166 -1.22 -7.25 -13.38
N ARG A 167 -0.80 -8.42 -13.88
CA ARG A 167 -1.58 -9.31 -14.75
C ARG A 167 -2.12 -8.63 -16.02
N LEU A 168 -1.44 -7.58 -16.49
CA LEU A 168 -1.80 -6.89 -17.73
C LEU A 168 -1.79 -7.83 -18.94
N ALA A 169 -0.86 -8.79 -18.94
CA ALA A 169 -0.76 -9.83 -19.96
C ALA A 169 -2.00 -10.75 -20.02
N GLU A 170 -2.81 -10.83 -18.97
CA GLU A 170 -4.07 -11.59 -18.97
C GLU A 170 -5.20 -10.78 -19.61
N VAL A 171 -5.16 -9.45 -19.53
CA VAL A 171 -6.25 -8.56 -19.98
C VAL A 171 -6.09 -8.14 -21.43
N LEU A 172 -4.85 -7.91 -21.89
CA LEU A 172 -4.57 -7.42 -23.24
C LEU A 172 -5.03 -8.35 -24.38
N PRO A 173 -4.92 -9.69 -24.28
CA PRO A 173 -5.37 -10.58 -25.34
C PRO A 173 -6.87 -10.51 -25.62
N GLU A 174 -7.70 -10.17 -24.63
CA GLU A 174 -9.17 -10.04 -24.79
C GLU A 174 -9.56 -8.95 -25.80
N PHE A 175 -8.65 -8.01 -26.07
CA PHE A 175 -8.91 -6.82 -26.88
C PHE A 175 -8.01 -6.71 -28.12
N GLN A 176 -7.29 -7.78 -28.50
CA GLN A 176 -6.38 -7.75 -29.66
C GLN A 176 -7.07 -7.35 -30.97
N ASP A 177 -8.32 -7.78 -31.16
CA ASP A 177 -9.10 -7.50 -32.38
C ASP A 177 -9.96 -6.24 -32.28
N TYR A 178 -9.80 -5.43 -31.23
CA TYR A 178 -10.55 -4.19 -31.08
C TYR A 178 -10.13 -3.15 -32.11
N GLN A 179 -11.09 -2.67 -32.90
CA GLN A 179 -10.90 -1.60 -33.90
C GLN A 179 -11.67 -0.32 -33.55
N GLY A 180 -12.00 -0.10 -32.28
CA GLY A 180 -12.89 0.99 -31.92
C GLY A 180 -12.33 2.38 -32.19
N GLU A 181 -13.27 3.29 -32.45
CA GLU A 181 -13.07 4.73 -32.65
C GLU A 181 -13.80 5.52 -31.55
N SER A 182 -13.99 4.91 -30.37
CA SER A 182 -14.75 5.54 -29.29
C SER A 182 -13.93 6.68 -28.71
N PRO A 183 -14.53 7.86 -28.45
CA PRO A 183 -13.83 9.01 -27.88
C PRO A 183 -13.32 8.76 -26.45
N PHE A 184 -13.63 7.60 -25.85
CA PHE A 184 -13.17 7.21 -24.53
C PHE A 184 -12.12 6.09 -24.56
N ASP A 185 -11.66 5.73 -25.76
CA ASP A 185 -10.60 4.75 -25.92
C ASP A 185 -9.28 5.27 -25.34
N VAL A 186 -8.37 4.34 -25.09
CA VAL A 186 -7.08 4.64 -24.47
C VAL A 186 -5.93 3.95 -25.20
N TYR A 187 -4.73 4.46 -24.96
CA TYR A 187 -3.47 3.79 -25.22
C TYR A 187 -2.80 3.43 -23.89
N LEU A 188 -2.15 2.26 -23.87
CA LEU A 188 -1.27 1.85 -22.78
C LEU A 188 0.17 2.02 -23.24
N VAL A 189 0.97 2.70 -22.44
CA VAL A 189 2.37 2.99 -22.75
C VAL A 189 3.25 2.46 -21.63
N GLN A 190 4.20 1.60 -21.98
CA GLN A 190 5.21 1.06 -21.07
C GLN A 190 6.56 1.72 -21.35
N ILE A 191 7.14 2.31 -20.32
CA ILE A 191 8.42 3.03 -20.38
C ILE A 191 9.36 2.43 -19.35
N GLU A 192 10.54 2.02 -19.79
CA GLU A 192 11.65 1.62 -18.93
C GLU A 192 12.37 2.85 -18.39
N LEU A 193 12.58 2.88 -17.08
CA LEU A 193 13.33 3.88 -16.34
C LEU A 193 14.52 3.21 -15.63
N GLN A 194 15.67 3.89 -15.62
CA GLN A 194 16.82 3.42 -14.83
C GLN A 194 16.63 3.61 -13.32
N GLU A 195 15.86 4.63 -12.94
CA GLU A 195 15.61 5.00 -11.54
C GLU A 195 14.14 5.41 -11.38
N PRO A 196 13.54 5.23 -10.20
CA PRO A 196 12.18 5.66 -9.95
C PRO A 196 12.10 7.18 -9.82
N GLU A 197 11.07 7.79 -10.39
CA GLU A 197 10.75 9.20 -10.13
C GLU A 197 9.79 9.31 -8.94
N PRO A 198 10.14 10.05 -7.88
CA PRO A 198 9.33 10.11 -6.66
C PRO A 198 7.98 10.82 -6.87
N GLU A 199 7.86 11.64 -7.91
CA GLU A 199 6.63 12.32 -8.27
C GLU A 199 5.63 11.44 -9.04
N PHE A 200 6.02 10.26 -9.55
CA PHE A 200 5.08 9.28 -10.12
C PHE A 200 4.43 8.37 -9.07
N LYS A 201 4.17 8.92 -7.88
CA LYS A 201 3.46 8.23 -6.81
C LYS A 201 1.95 8.32 -6.98
N LYS A 202 1.24 7.43 -6.28
CA LYS A 202 -0.22 7.44 -6.15
C LYS A 202 -0.71 8.81 -5.67
N GLY A 203 -1.70 9.39 -6.37
CA GLY A 203 -2.27 10.69 -6.03
C GLY A 203 -1.41 11.89 -6.43
N SER A 204 -0.40 11.70 -7.28
CA SER A 204 0.36 12.80 -7.87
C SER A 204 -0.52 13.70 -8.73
N ASN A 205 -0.38 15.01 -8.56
CA ASN A 205 -1.10 16.00 -9.35
C ASN A 205 -0.39 16.29 -10.70
N SER A 206 -0.99 17.11 -11.56
CA SER A 206 -0.41 17.45 -12.86
C SER A 206 0.96 18.15 -12.76
N MET A 207 1.18 18.99 -11.74
CA MET A 207 2.45 19.69 -11.54
C MET A 207 3.57 18.73 -11.11
N ASP A 208 3.26 17.77 -10.26
CA ASP A 208 4.19 16.71 -9.85
C ASP A 208 4.62 15.89 -11.07
N ARG A 209 3.65 15.47 -11.90
CA ARG A 209 3.90 14.73 -13.15
C ARG A 209 4.72 15.56 -14.14
N TYR A 210 4.39 16.83 -14.31
CA TYR A 210 5.14 17.75 -15.17
C TYR A 210 6.61 17.82 -14.72
N THR A 211 6.84 17.92 -13.42
CA THR A 211 8.18 17.96 -12.83
C THR A 211 8.96 16.66 -13.11
N ALA A 212 8.34 15.49 -12.91
CA ALA A 212 8.98 14.21 -13.22
C ALA A 212 9.29 14.07 -14.72
N PHE A 213 8.33 14.34 -15.61
CA PHE A 213 8.58 14.28 -17.05
C PHE A 213 9.65 15.27 -17.52
N ARG A 214 9.74 16.45 -16.88
CA ARG A 214 10.81 17.40 -17.16
C ARG A 214 12.17 16.87 -16.75
N ARG A 215 12.28 16.16 -15.62
CA ARG A 215 13.54 15.51 -15.21
C ARG A 215 13.89 14.34 -16.12
N LEU A 216 12.89 13.60 -16.62
CA LEU A 216 13.08 12.51 -17.57
C LEU A 216 13.76 12.94 -18.88
N LEU A 217 13.62 14.21 -19.30
CA LEU A 217 14.32 14.72 -20.49
C LEU A 217 15.85 14.59 -20.39
N GLY A 218 16.40 14.66 -19.17
CA GLY A 218 17.83 14.54 -18.90
C GLY A 218 18.27 13.14 -18.45
N LYS A 219 17.34 12.18 -18.42
CA LYS A 219 17.59 10.82 -17.92
C LYS A 219 17.38 9.78 -19.01
N PRO A 220 18.18 8.71 -19.04
CA PRO A 220 17.96 7.59 -19.94
C PRO A 220 16.63 6.91 -19.62
N HIS A 221 15.79 6.78 -20.65
CA HIS A 221 14.52 6.06 -20.62
C HIS A 221 14.30 5.41 -21.98
N LYS A 222 13.50 4.35 -22.02
CA LYS A 222 13.20 3.62 -23.25
C LYS A 222 11.71 3.31 -23.32
N ILE A 223 11.09 3.61 -24.46
CA ILE A 223 9.73 3.15 -24.74
C ILE A 223 9.83 1.66 -25.06
N LEU A 224 9.19 0.81 -24.26
CA LEU A 224 9.22 -0.63 -24.44
C LEU A 224 8.08 -1.09 -25.35
N GLU A 225 6.87 -0.64 -25.03
CA GLU A 225 5.67 -1.06 -25.73
C GLU A 225 4.62 0.05 -25.69
N ILE A 226 3.86 0.16 -26.78
CA ILE A 226 2.67 0.99 -26.87
C ILE A 226 1.58 0.09 -27.45
N SER A 227 0.47 -0.05 -26.74
CA SER A 227 -0.64 -0.86 -27.21
C SER A 227 -1.27 -0.26 -28.48
N ASN A 228 -2.08 -1.07 -29.17
CA ASN A 228 -3.10 -0.52 -30.06
C ASN A 228 -4.11 0.32 -29.26
N ARG A 229 -5.01 1.01 -29.97
CA ARG A 229 -6.13 1.69 -29.34
C ARG A 229 -7.01 0.63 -28.66
N LEU A 230 -7.35 0.84 -27.40
CA LEU A 230 -8.09 -0.11 -26.58
C LEU A 230 -9.35 0.56 -26.01
N PRO A 231 -10.43 -0.20 -25.75
CA PRO A 231 -11.58 0.34 -25.05
C PRO A 231 -11.18 0.70 -23.62
N ARG A 232 -11.86 1.69 -23.05
CA ARG A 232 -11.62 2.15 -21.67
C ARG A 232 -11.65 1.02 -20.64
N GLU A 233 -12.47 0.00 -20.90
CA GLU A 233 -12.65 -1.17 -20.05
C GLU A 233 -11.36 -1.99 -19.87
N ALA A 234 -10.45 -1.93 -20.85
CA ALA A 234 -9.21 -2.71 -20.85
C ALA A 234 -8.32 -2.39 -19.63
N TYR A 235 -8.31 -1.16 -19.13
CA TYR A 235 -7.51 -0.80 -17.97
C TYR A 235 -8.31 -0.70 -16.66
N LYS A 236 -9.65 -0.67 -16.69
CA LYS A 236 -10.47 -0.68 -15.45
C LYS A 236 -10.24 -1.93 -14.59
N LYS A 237 -9.83 -3.04 -15.22
CA LYS A 237 -9.47 -4.30 -14.54
C LYS A 237 -8.09 -4.25 -13.87
N THR A 238 -7.32 -3.19 -14.08
CA THR A 238 -5.92 -3.08 -13.69
C THR A 238 -5.79 -2.19 -12.45
N HIS A 239 -4.91 -2.53 -11.51
CA HIS A 239 -4.75 -1.82 -10.22
C HIS A 239 -4.04 -0.47 -10.35
N LEU A 240 -4.25 0.25 -11.44
CA LEU A 240 -3.62 1.54 -11.73
C LEU A 240 -4.25 2.64 -10.89
N TYR A 241 -3.44 3.64 -10.54
CA TYR A 241 -3.90 4.78 -9.76
C TYR A 241 -4.15 5.97 -10.67
N ARG A 242 -5.17 6.76 -10.32
CA ARG A 242 -5.50 8.01 -11.00
C ARG A 242 -4.72 9.19 -10.43
#